data_AF-A0A962N3R0-F1
#
_entry.id   AF-A0A962N3R0-F1
#
_cell.length_a   1.000
_cell.length_b   1.000
_cell.length_c   1.000
_cell.angle_alpha   90.00
_cell.angle_beta   90.00
_cell.angle_gamma   90.00
#
_symmetry.space_group_name_H-M   'P 1'
#
loop_
_entity.id
_entity.type
_entity.pdbx_description
1 polymer ?
#
loop_
_entity_poly.entity_id
_entity_poly.type
_entity_poly.pdbx_seq_one_letter_code
_entity_poly.pdbx_strand_id
1 'polypeptide(L)'
;RLPREEVVSRVIAEYESIRPAARGALQFTGYHAWTQDPYAGGDWAIYGPGQVTRFGDAIAAVHGRVHFCGEHTAVANRGMEGAMESAERVAVEVLSAL
;
A
#
# COMPACT_ATOMS: atom_id res chain seq x y z
N ARG A 1 -19.58 -4.57 -2.41
CA ARG A 1 -19.07 -3.25 -1.95
C ARG A 1 -20.25 -2.48 -1.39
N LEU A 2 -20.10 -1.79 -0.26
CA LEU A 2 -21.19 -1.01 0.32
C LEU A 2 -21.45 0.26 -0.51
N PRO A 3 -22.71 0.72 -0.63
CA PRO A 3 -23.02 2.05 -1.16
C PRO A 3 -22.32 3.15 -0.36
N ARG A 4 -21.94 4.26 -1.03
CA ARG A 4 -21.24 5.39 -0.41
C ARG A 4 -21.94 5.90 0.85
N GLU A 5 -23.26 6.07 0.80
CA GLU A 5 -24.04 6.56 1.94
C GLU A 5 -23.99 5.60 3.14
N GLU A 6 -23.97 4.30 2.87
CA GLU A 6 -23.83 3.29 3.91
C GLU A 6 -22.42 3.29 4.53
N VAL A 7 -21.37 3.49 3.73
CA VAL A 7 -20.00 3.66 4.24
C VAL A 7 -19.92 4.88 5.16
N VAL A 8 -20.44 6.02 4.71
CA VAL A 8 -20.38 7.29 5.46
C VAL A 8 -21.14 7.17 6.79
N SER A 9 -22.38 6.67 6.76
CA SER A 9 -23.19 6.53 7.97
C SER A 9 -22.57 5.56 8.98
N ARG A 10 -22.00 4.44 8.54
CA ARG A 10 -21.29 3.49 9.41
C ARG A 10 -20.05 4.12 10.05
N VAL A 11 -19.23 4.83 9.29
CA VAL A 11 -18.02 5.48 9.81
C VAL A 11 -18.36 6.56 10.84
N ILE A 12 -19.38 7.38 10.58
CA ILE A 12 -19.86 8.40 11.54
C ILE A 12 -20.35 7.73 12.82
N ALA A 13 -21.22 6.72 12.72
CA ALA A 13 -21.76 6.02 13.88
C ALA A 13 -20.67 5.36 14.73
N GLU A 14 -19.68 4.73 14.09
CA GLU A 14 -18.53 4.12 14.79
C GLU A 14 -17.69 5.18 15.52
N TYR A 15 -17.40 6.30 14.86
CA TYR A 15 -16.65 7.40 15.46
C TYR A 15 -17.38 8.00 16.65
N GLU A 16 -18.69 8.24 16.55
CA GLU A 16 -19.53 8.75 17.64
C GLU A 16 -19.69 7.74 18.79
N SER A 17 -19.59 6.44 18.52
CA SER A 17 -19.54 5.39 19.53
C SER A 17 -18.25 5.47 20.35
N ILE A 18 -17.10 5.58 19.66
CA ILE A 18 -15.77 5.70 20.28
C ILE A 18 -15.63 7.05 21.01
N ARG A 19 -16.18 8.13 20.44
CA ARG A 19 -16.10 9.50 20.97
C ARG A 19 -17.50 10.14 21.00
N PRO A 20 -18.31 9.90 22.05
CA PRO A 20 -19.67 10.45 22.16
C PRO A 20 -19.77 11.98 22.07
N ALA A 21 -18.72 12.70 22.49
CA ALA A 21 -18.65 14.16 22.37
C ALA A 21 -18.58 14.67 20.92
N ALA A 22 -18.33 13.79 19.93
CA ALA A 22 -18.32 14.13 18.52
C ALA A 22 -19.71 14.12 17.88
N ARG A 23 -20.76 13.71 18.62
CA ARG A 23 -22.12 13.59 18.07
C ARG A 23 -22.62 14.90 17.47
N GLY A 24 -23.05 14.83 16.22
CA GLY A 24 -23.54 15.99 15.47
C GLY A 24 -22.47 17.02 15.09
N ALA A 25 -21.20 16.76 15.40
CA ALA A 25 -20.07 17.64 15.09
C ALA A 25 -19.22 17.16 13.90
N LEU A 26 -19.55 16.00 13.31
CA LEU A 26 -18.81 15.40 12.20
C LEU A 26 -19.39 15.82 10.86
N GLN A 27 -18.51 16.26 9.94
CA GLN A 27 -18.85 16.48 8.53
C GLN A 27 -18.01 15.52 7.68
N PHE A 28 -18.68 14.73 6.84
CA PHE A 28 -17.99 13.89 5.87
C PHE A 28 -17.37 14.73 4.75
N THR A 29 -16.10 14.44 4.41
CA THR A 29 -15.36 15.12 3.33
C THR A 29 -15.08 14.20 2.15
N GLY A 30 -14.54 13.01 2.40
CA GLY A 30 -14.17 12.07 1.35
C GLY A 30 -13.76 10.72 1.93
N TYR A 31 -13.79 9.70 1.07
CA TYR A 31 -13.11 8.43 1.32
C TYR A 31 -12.49 7.97 0.02
N HIS A 32 -11.39 7.22 0.13
CA HIS A 32 -10.75 6.57 -1.00
C HIS A 32 -10.64 5.09 -0.72
N ALA A 33 -10.92 4.27 -1.72
CA ALA A 33 -10.83 2.83 -1.59
C ALA A 33 -9.72 2.33 -2.51
N TRP A 34 -8.50 2.22 -1.95
CA TRP A 34 -7.29 1.82 -2.68
C TRP A 34 -7.41 0.48 -3.42
N THR A 35 -8.19 -0.46 -2.87
CA THR A 35 -8.51 -1.74 -3.52
C THR A 35 -9.39 -1.62 -4.78
N GLN A 36 -9.92 -0.42 -5.06
CA GLN A 36 -10.72 -0.10 -6.24
C GLN A 36 -10.02 0.87 -7.18
N ASP A 37 -8.90 1.42 -6.75
CA ASP A 37 -8.09 2.31 -7.56
C ASP A 37 -7.39 1.49 -8.65
N PRO A 38 -7.61 1.78 -9.95
CA PRO A 38 -7.05 0.98 -11.04
C PRO A 38 -5.51 1.07 -11.13
N TYR A 39 -4.89 2.06 -10.47
CA TYR A 39 -3.45 2.24 -10.46
C TYR A 39 -2.78 1.69 -9.20
N ALA A 40 -3.56 1.45 -8.13
CA ALA A 40 -3.02 0.87 -6.89
C ALA A 40 -3.36 -0.61 -6.73
N GLY A 41 -4.62 -1.01 -6.97
CA GLY A 41 -5.09 -2.39 -6.77
C GLY A 41 -5.06 -2.89 -5.32
N GLY A 42 -4.69 -2.04 -4.37
CA GLY A 42 -4.39 -2.35 -2.97
C GLY A 42 -3.69 -1.18 -2.28
N ASP A 43 -3.35 -1.34 -1.00
CA ASP A 43 -2.68 -0.30 -0.20
C ASP A 43 -1.14 -0.48 -0.25
N TRP A 44 -0.63 -1.53 0.41
CA TRP A 44 0.76 -1.99 0.33
C TRP A 44 0.81 -3.51 0.23
N ALA A 45 1.98 -4.06 -0.12
CA ALA A 45 2.14 -5.51 -0.19
C ALA A 45 1.96 -6.16 1.21
N ILE A 46 1.17 -7.22 1.30
CA ILE A 46 1.06 -8.02 2.53
C ILE A 46 1.27 -9.48 2.13
N TYR A 47 2.33 -10.08 2.65
CA TYR A 47 2.68 -11.46 2.32
C TYR A 47 1.95 -12.44 3.24
N GLY A 48 1.30 -13.41 2.64
CA GLY A 48 0.76 -14.56 3.35
C GLY A 48 1.86 -15.51 3.85
N PRO A 49 1.52 -16.44 4.76
CA PRO A 49 2.46 -17.44 5.27
C PRO A 49 3.20 -18.18 4.15
N GLY A 50 4.52 -18.26 4.26
CA GLY A 50 5.39 -18.96 3.30
C GLY A 50 5.66 -18.23 1.97
N GLN A 51 4.97 -17.12 1.67
CA GLN A 51 5.20 -16.40 0.40
C GLN A 51 6.58 -15.75 0.34
N VAL A 52 7.06 -15.16 1.44
CA VAL A 52 8.40 -14.55 1.48
C VAL A 52 9.48 -15.60 1.23
N THR A 53 9.41 -16.76 1.90
CA THR A 53 10.36 -17.86 1.67
C THR A 53 10.31 -18.39 0.25
N ARG A 54 9.12 -18.43 -0.36
CA ARG A 54 8.94 -18.99 -1.71
C ARG A 54 9.31 -18.01 -2.83
N PHE A 55 9.10 -16.71 -2.62
CA PHE A 55 9.12 -15.70 -3.70
C PHE A 55 9.92 -14.44 -3.39
N GLY A 56 10.43 -14.27 -2.16
CA GLY A 56 11.14 -13.05 -1.74
C GLY A 56 12.33 -12.71 -2.64
N ASP A 57 13.14 -13.71 -3.00
CA ASP A 57 14.28 -13.50 -3.89
C ASP A 57 13.85 -13.27 -5.34
N ALA A 58 12.68 -13.80 -5.74
CA ALA A 58 12.18 -13.70 -7.10
C ALA A 58 11.50 -12.36 -7.39
N ILE A 59 10.92 -11.69 -6.38
CA ILE A 59 10.08 -10.50 -6.59
C ILE A 59 10.88 -9.28 -7.07
N ALA A 60 12.16 -9.20 -6.70
CA ALA A 60 13.07 -8.10 -7.07
C ALA A 60 14.10 -8.53 -8.12
N ALA A 61 14.01 -9.75 -8.65
CA ALA A 61 15.00 -10.30 -9.57
C ALA A 61 15.08 -9.48 -10.86
N VAL A 62 16.30 -9.10 -11.26
CA VAL A 62 16.55 -8.40 -12.53
C VAL A 62 16.35 -9.37 -13.69
N HIS A 63 15.63 -8.91 -14.72
CA HIS A 63 15.37 -9.67 -15.94
C HIS A 63 15.96 -8.96 -17.15
N GLY A 64 17.22 -9.31 -17.49
CA GLY A 64 17.95 -8.66 -18.59
C GLY A 64 18.21 -7.18 -18.28
N ARG A 65 17.56 -6.29 -19.01
CA ARG A 65 17.63 -4.83 -18.80
C ARG A 65 16.44 -4.26 -18.03
N VAL A 66 15.60 -5.12 -17.45
CA VAL A 66 14.43 -4.74 -16.67
C VAL A 66 14.73 -4.92 -15.18
N HIS A 67 14.66 -3.82 -14.44
CA HIS A 67 14.88 -3.77 -13.00
C HIS A 67 13.57 -3.43 -12.28
N PHE A 68 13.27 -4.13 -11.19
CA PHE A 68 12.01 -4.00 -10.46
C PHE A 68 12.19 -3.15 -9.20
N CYS A 69 11.42 -2.06 -9.15
CA CYS A 69 11.40 -1.07 -8.08
C CYS A 69 9.99 -0.96 -7.48
N GLY A 70 9.90 -0.49 -6.24
CA GLY A 70 8.67 -0.25 -5.50
C GLY A 70 8.68 -0.92 -4.13
N GLU A 71 7.80 -0.46 -3.23
CA GLU A 71 7.69 -0.94 -1.84
C GLU A 71 7.66 -2.46 -1.70
N HIS A 72 6.92 -3.15 -2.59
CA HIS A 72 6.83 -4.60 -2.60
C HIS A 72 8.17 -5.31 -2.84
N THR A 73 9.16 -4.64 -3.42
CA THR A 73 10.51 -5.19 -3.65
C THR A 73 11.51 -4.86 -2.54
N ALA A 74 11.08 -4.11 -1.51
CA ALA A 74 11.90 -3.78 -0.34
C ALA A 74 11.97 -4.96 0.64
N VAL A 75 13.07 -5.03 1.39
CA VAL A 75 13.31 -6.10 2.36
C VAL A 75 13.12 -5.60 3.79
N ALA A 76 13.63 -4.40 4.10
CA ALA A 76 13.66 -3.91 5.48
C ALA A 76 12.42 -3.08 5.83
N ASN A 77 11.92 -2.27 4.89
CA ASN A 77 10.88 -1.29 5.16
C ASN A 77 9.60 -1.49 4.34
N ARG A 78 8.57 -0.74 4.74
CA ARG A 78 7.25 -0.69 4.10
C ARG A 78 6.88 0.76 3.79
N GLY A 79 5.85 0.94 2.97
CA GLY A 79 5.37 2.26 2.57
C GLY A 79 6.44 3.07 1.81
N MET A 80 6.52 4.37 2.11
CA MET A 80 7.43 5.28 1.40
C MET A 80 8.91 4.93 1.60
N GLU A 81 9.31 4.47 2.79
CA GLU A 81 10.70 4.06 3.05
C GLU A 81 11.09 2.83 2.24
N GLY A 82 10.19 1.84 2.12
CA GLY A 82 10.42 0.68 1.24
C GLY A 82 10.53 1.10 -0.23
N ALA A 83 9.72 2.06 -0.67
CA ALA A 83 9.83 2.60 -2.02
C ALA A 83 11.21 3.24 -2.26
N MET A 84 11.71 4.05 -1.31
CA MET A 84 13.03 4.69 -1.42
C MET A 84 14.19 3.69 -1.34
N GLU A 85 14.12 2.72 -0.42
CA GLU A 85 15.09 1.61 -0.29
C GLU A 85 15.26 0.88 -1.62
N SER A 86 14.13 0.50 -2.25
CA SER A 86 14.16 -0.18 -3.55
C SER A 86 14.66 0.74 -4.68
N ALA A 87 14.35 2.03 -4.64
CA ALA A 87 14.77 2.99 -5.65
C ALA A 87 16.28 3.20 -5.64
N GLU A 88 16.88 3.33 -4.45
CA GLU A 88 18.35 3.42 -4.30
C GLU A 88 19.02 2.16 -4.86
N ARG A 89 18.55 0.97 -4.45
CA ARG A 89 19.06 -0.31 -4.97
C ARG A 89 19.00 -0.37 -6.49
N VAL A 90 17.83 -0.10 -7.08
CA VAL A 90 17.64 -0.18 -8.54
C VAL A 90 18.45 0.87 -9.29
N ALA A 91 18.63 2.08 -8.74
CA ALA A 91 19.49 3.09 -9.36
C ALA A 91 20.93 2.59 -9.49
N VAL A 92 21.48 1.95 -8.45
CA VAL A 92 22.81 1.34 -8.48
C VAL A 92 22.88 0.18 -9.47
N GLU A 93 21.87 -0.70 -9.49
CA GLU A 93 21.80 -1.81 -10.45
C GLU A 93 21.83 -1.32 -11.90
N VAL A 94 21.05 -0.30 -12.24
CA VAL A 94 20.98 0.27 -13.59
C VAL A 94 22.30 0.93 -13.97
N LEU A 95 22.88 1.75 -13.08
CA LEU A 95 24.17 2.40 -13.33
C LEU A 95 25.31 1.39 -13.54
N SER A 96 25.25 0.24 -12.84
CA SER A 96 26.24 -0.83 -12.95
C SER A 96 26.07 -1.69 -14.21
N ALA A 97 24.92 -1.58 -14.90
CA ALA A 97 24.60 -2.34 -16.10
C ALA A 97 24.77 -1.53 -17.41
N LEU A 98 25.22 -0.26 -17.31
CA LEU A 98 25.63 0.59 -18.44
C LEU A 98 27.03 0.22 -18.94
#